data_AF-A0A5D4T4A0-F1
#
_entry.id   AF-A0A5D4T4A0-F1
#
_cell.length_a   1.000
_cell.length_b   1.000
_cell.length_c   1.000
_cell.angle_alpha   90.00
_cell.angle_beta   90.00
_cell.angle_gamma   90.00
#
_symmetry.space_group_name_H-M   'P 1'
#
loop_
_entity.id
_entity.type
_entity.pdbx_description
1 polymer ?
#
loop_
_entity_poly.entity_id
_entity_poly.type
_entity_poly.pdbx_seq_one_letter_code
_entity_poly.pdbx_strand_id
1 'polypeptide(L)'
;MKTAAKLNGKGEKMLDKIRAVPEQKSFFIGMSLILFTPLLSFLLLDLFQMPFWNMILAGVFINFFSIVFILNAADKRHSRLRKQ
;
A
#
# COMPACT_ATOMS: atom_id res chain seq x y z
N MET A 1 20.42 -25.78 -18.45
CA MET A 1 19.50 -24.71 -18.92
C MET A 1 18.06 -24.82 -18.36
N LYS A 2 17.81 -25.48 -17.22
CA LYS A 2 16.45 -25.68 -16.65
C LYS A 2 16.12 -24.78 -15.45
N THR A 3 17.06 -23.98 -14.96
CA THR A 3 16.93 -23.22 -13.72
C THR A 3 16.28 -21.85 -13.91
N ALA A 4 16.48 -21.20 -15.07
CA ALA A 4 15.93 -19.88 -15.36
C ALA A 4 14.39 -19.88 -15.54
N ALA A 5 13.83 -20.92 -16.16
CA ALA A 5 12.38 -21.03 -16.37
C ALA A 5 11.59 -21.22 -15.07
N LYS A 6 12.20 -21.82 -14.04
CA LYS A 6 11.54 -22.09 -12.75
C LYS A 6 11.43 -20.83 -11.87
N LEU A 7 12.28 -19.83 -12.10
CA LEU A 7 12.23 -18.55 -11.39
C LEU A 7 11.19 -17.60 -12.00
N ASN A 8 11.02 -17.61 -13.33
CA ASN A 8 10.04 -16.75 -14.01
C ASN A 8 8.60 -17.06 -13.56
N GLY A 9 8.21 -18.34 -13.51
CA GLY A 9 6.88 -18.74 -13.02
C GLY A 9 6.62 -18.49 -11.54
N LYS A 10 7.67 -18.25 -10.72
CA LYS A 10 7.51 -17.90 -9.30
C LYS A 10 7.23 -16.40 -9.13
N GLY A 11 7.88 -15.56 -9.94
CA GLY A 11 7.61 -14.12 -10.01
C GLY A 11 6.18 -13.84 -10.50
N GLU A 12 5.76 -14.52 -11.57
CA GLU A 12 4.38 -14.41 -12.08
C GLU A 12 3.34 -14.84 -11.04
N LYS A 13 3.56 -15.96 -10.34
CA LYS A 13 2.67 -16.40 -9.24
C LYS A 13 2.61 -15.43 -8.05
N MET A 14 3.70 -14.74 -7.73
CA MET A 14 3.68 -13.73 -6.66
C MET A 14 3.00 -12.44 -7.11
N LEU A 15 3.21 -12.02 -8.35
CA LEU A 15 2.52 -10.87 -8.95
C LEU A 15 1.02 -11.11 -9.08
N ASP A 16 0.58 -12.33 -9.40
CA ASP A 16 -0.84 -12.70 -9.36
C ASP A 16 -1.44 -12.63 -7.96
N LYS A 17 -0.68 -12.96 -6.91
CA LYS A 17 -1.14 -12.80 -5.52
C LYS A 17 -1.28 -11.33 -5.12
N ILE A 18 -0.40 -10.46 -5.59
CA ILE A 18 -0.49 -8.99 -5.39
C ILE A 18 -1.66 -8.42 -6.23
N ARG A 19 -1.88 -8.97 -7.42
CA ARG A 19 -3.02 -8.62 -8.28
C ARG A 19 -4.35 -9.16 -7.77
N ALA A 20 -4.37 -10.25 -7.02
CA ALA A 20 -5.56 -10.83 -6.40
C ALA A 20 -6.14 -10.00 -5.25
N VAL A 21 -5.41 -8.99 -4.75
CA VAL A 21 -5.98 -8.02 -3.80
C VAL A 21 -7.09 -7.24 -4.51
N PRO A 22 -8.36 -7.32 -4.06
CA PRO A 22 -9.46 -6.62 -4.70
C PRO A 22 -9.18 -5.12 -4.74
N GLU A 23 -9.37 -4.46 -5.89
CA GLU A 23 -9.15 -3.01 -6.08
C GLU A 23 -9.75 -2.19 -4.94
N GLN A 24 -10.98 -2.53 -4.57
CA GLN A 24 -11.73 -1.88 -3.49
C GLN A 24 -11.04 -2.02 -2.13
N LYS A 25 -10.41 -3.16 -1.83
CA LYS A 25 -9.71 -3.37 -0.57
C LYS A 25 -8.42 -2.55 -0.52
N SER A 26 -7.63 -2.53 -1.59
CA SER A 26 -6.43 -1.67 -1.65
C SER A 26 -6.75 -0.19 -1.52
N PHE A 27 -7.82 0.27 -2.14
CA PHE A 27 -8.28 1.65 -2.03
C PHE A 27 -8.80 1.96 -0.62
N PHE A 28 -9.64 1.09 -0.04
CA PHE A 28 -10.10 1.25 1.34
C PHE A 28 -8.95 1.26 2.34
N ILE A 29 -7.94 0.40 2.15
CA ILE A 29 -6.76 0.35 3.02
C ILE A 29 -6.00 1.68 2.92
N GLY A 30 -5.66 2.16 1.72
CA GLY A 30 -4.98 3.44 1.55
C GLY A 30 -5.78 4.63 2.10
N MET A 31 -7.11 4.64 1.87
CA MET A 31 -7.99 5.71 2.35
C MET A 31 -8.18 5.69 3.87
N SER A 32 -8.32 4.49 4.45
CA SER A 32 -8.39 4.32 5.90
C SER A 32 -7.08 4.74 6.57
N LEU A 33 -5.93 4.40 5.99
CA LEU A 33 -4.63 4.85 6.49
C LEU A 33 -4.56 6.38 6.50
N ILE A 34 -4.90 7.06 5.40
CA ILE A 34 -4.88 8.53 5.34
C ILE A 34 -5.80 9.16 6.40
N LEU A 35 -7.02 8.64 6.56
CA LEU A 35 -7.99 9.17 7.54
C LEU A 35 -7.58 8.90 8.99
N PHE A 36 -7.03 7.72 9.29
CA PHE A 36 -6.61 7.36 10.64
C PHE A 36 -5.25 7.95 11.02
N THR A 37 -4.38 8.31 10.07
CA THR A 37 -3.04 8.87 10.35
C THR A 37 -3.06 10.11 11.25
N PRO A 38 -3.84 11.17 10.95
CA PRO A 38 -3.91 12.35 11.82
C PRO A 38 -4.54 12.02 13.17
N LEU A 39 -5.53 11.12 13.20
CA LEU A 39 -6.21 10.70 14.43
C LEU A 39 -5.24 9.93 15.36
N LEU A 40 -4.46 9.00 14.81
CA LEU A 40 -3.44 8.25 15.55
C LEU A 40 -2.30 9.15 16.00
N SER A 41 -1.86 10.07 15.13
CA SER A 41 -0.82 11.04 15.46
C SER A 41 -1.24 11.92 16.63
N PHE A 42 -2.50 12.39 16.62
CA PHE A 42 -3.06 13.18 17.72
C PHE A 42 -3.09 12.39 19.03
N LEU A 43 -3.60 11.15 19.00
CA LEU A 43 -3.63 10.26 20.17
C LEU A 43 -2.23 9.95 20.69
N LEU A 44 -1.25 9.68 19.83
CA LEU A 44 0.13 9.37 20.25
C LEU A 44 0.87 10.58 20.82
N LEU A 45 0.61 11.78 20.30
CA LEU A 45 1.21 13.00 20.82
C LEU A 45 0.69 13.31 22.24
N ASP A 46 -0.64 13.19 22.43
CA ASP A 46 -1.31 13.51 23.69
C ASP A 46 -1.06 12.45 24.77
N LEU A 47 -1.09 11.17 24.40
CA LEU A 47 -0.99 10.05 25.35
C LEU A 47 0.45 9.64 25.67
N PHE A 48 1.39 9.79 24.73
CA PHE A 48 2.74 9.22 24.82
C PHE A 48 3.88 10.25 24.81
N GLN A 49 3.57 11.56 24.71
CA GLN A 49 4.57 12.64 24.56
C GLN A 49 5.69 12.28 23.56
N MET A 50 5.27 11.68 22.44
CA MET A 50 6.22 11.08 21.50
C MET A 50 7.12 12.17 20.89
N PRO A 51 8.43 11.92 20.71
CA PRO A 51 9.34 12.88 20.07
C PRO A 51 8.83 13.25 18.68
N PHE A 52 8.76 14.55 18.39
CA PHE A 52 8.26 15.09 17.12
C PHE A 52 8.89 14.44 15.88
N TRP A 53 10.20 14.16 15.94
CA TRP A 53 10.94 13.48 14.87
C TRP A 53 10.42 12.07 14.55
N ASN A 54 10.01 11.30 15.56
CA ASN A 54 9.46 9.96 15.37
C ASN A 54 8.08 10.02 14.72
N MET A 55 7.28 11.04 15.07
CA MET A 55 5.96 11.26 14.48
C MET A 55 6.06 11.65 12.99
N ILE A 56 7.02 12.51 12.64
CA ILE A 56 7.29 12.87 11.24
C ILE A 56 7.68 11.62 10.45
N LEU A 57 8.61 10.82 10.97
CA LEU A 57 9.08 9.63 10.27
C LEU A 57 7.93 8.65 10.02
N ALA A 58 7.11 8.37 11.05
CA ALA A 58 5.93 7.54 10.92
C ALA A 58 4.92 8.11 9.90
N GLY A 59 4.65 9.41 9.94
CA GLY A 59 3.75 10.08 9.01
C GLY A 59 4.21 9.97 7.56
N VAL A 60 5.51 10.13 7.30
CA VAL A 60 6.10 9.98 5.96
C VAL A 60 5.93 8.55 5.45
N PHE A 61 6.24 7.54 6.28
CA PHE A 61 6.06 6.14 5.90
C PHE A 61 4.60 5.81 5.59
N ILE A 62 3.67 6.21 6.46
CA ILE A 62 2.25 5.92 6.27
C ILE A 62 1.70 6.60 5.01
N ASN A 63 2.11 7.85 4.76
CA ASN A 63 1.69 8.57 3.56
C ASN A 63 2.26 7.93 2.29
N PHE A 64 3.54 7.52 2.31
CA PHE A 64 4.15 6.78 1.20
C PHE A 64 3.39 5.49 0.89
N PHE A 65 3.10 4.66 1.92
CA PHE A 65 2.34 3.43 1.72
C PHE A 65 0.92 3.69 1.23
N SER A 66 0.25 4.73 1.74
CA SER A 66 -1.09 5.11 1.29
C SER A 66 -1.11 5.47 -0.20
N ILE A 67 -0.16 6.29 -0.63
CA ILE A 67 0.01 6.68 -2.03
C ILE A 67 0.26 5.43 -2.90
N VAL A 68 1.16 4.53 -2.48
CA VAL A 68 1.43 3.28 -3.20
C VAL A 68 0.16 2.41 -3.32
N PHE A 69 -0.64 2.31 -2.26
CA PHE A 69 -1.90 1.56 -2.28
C PHE A 69 -2.94 2.18 -3.22
N ILE A 70 -3.04 3.51 -3.23
CA ILE A 70 -3.94 4.25 -4.13
C ILE A 70 -3.49 4.12 -5.58
N LEU A 71 -2.19 4.27 -5.87
CA LEU A 71 -1.64 4.07 -7.22
C LEU A 71 -1.84 2.63 -7.70
N ASN A 72 -1.62 1.63 -6.84
CA ASN A 72 -1.86 0.22 -7.18
C ASN A 72 -3.35 -0.04 -7.50
N ALA A 73 -4.26 0.58 -6.76
CA ALA A 73 -5.69 0.54 -7.07
C ALA A 73 -6.03 1.25 -8.39
N ALA A 74 -5.40 2.40 -8.66
CA ALA A 74 -5.60 3.17 -9.89
C ALA A 74 -5.03 2.45 -11.13
N ASP A 75 -3.87 1.82 -11.02
CA ASP A 75 -3.22 1.06 -12.09
C ASP A 75 -4.02 -0.20 -12.45
N LYS A 76 -4.57 -0.90 -11.44
CA LYS A 76 -5.54 -1.98 -11.68
C LYS A 76 -6.78 -1.51 -12.44
N ARG A 77 -7.28 -0.31 -12.14
CA ARG A 77 -8.47 0.26 -12.81
C ARG A 77 -8.19 0.57 -14.27
N HIS A 78 -7.01 1.12 -14.57
CA HIS A 78 -6.55 1.33 -15.94
C HIS A 78 -6.30 0.02 -16.69
N SER A 79 -5.79 -1.01 -16.01
CA SER A 79 -5.55 -2.33 -16.62
C SER A 79 -6.85 -3.06 -17.00
N ARG A 80 -7.94 -2.87 -16.24
CA ARG A 80 -9.28 -3.37 -16.59
C ARG A 80 -9.85 -2.66 -17.80
N LEU A 81 -9.70 -1.33 -17.88
CA LEU A 81 -10.21 -0.53 -18.99
C LEU A 81 -9.46 -0.77 -20.30
N ARG A 82 -8.15 -1.08 -20.25
CA ARG A 82 -7.35 -1.41 -21.44
C ARG A 82 -7.62 -2.80 -22.03
N LYS A 83 -8.40 -3.64 -21.32
CA LYS A 83 -8.71 -5.02 -21.73
C LYS A 83 -10.11 -5.19 -22.33
N GLN A 84 -10.90 -4.12 -22.42
CA GLN A 84 -12.06 -4.01 -23.31
C GLN A 84 -11.63 -3.43 -24.65
#